data_AF-A0A840A291-F1
#
_entry.id   AF-A0A840A291-F1
#
_cell.length_a   1.000
_cell.length_b   1.000
_cell.length_c   1.000
_cell.angle_alpha   90.00
_cell.angle_beta   90.00
_cell.angle_gamma   90.00
#
_symmetry.space_group_name_H-M   'P 1'
#
loop_
_entity.id
_entity.type
_entity.pdbx_description
1 polymer ?
#
loop_
_entity_poly.entity_id
_entity_poly.type
_entity_poly.pdbx_seq_one_letter_code
_entity_poly.pdbx_strand_id
1 'polypeptide(L)'
;MSILKRDKPKTSGQAIGSGAAAADAAVEGRPQMADHKSEAPHARPAGRTLDENEKHDQLAEKQKDAEDRQEALLDEGLEESFPSSDPVSVKRIT
;
A
#
# COMPACT_ATOMS: atom_id res chain seq x y z
N MET A 1 47.65 -1.72 37.76
CA MET A 1 46.38 -2.17 38.37
C MET A 1 45.35 -1.08 38.17
N SER A 2 44.43 -1.25 37.22
CA SER A 2 43.29 -0.34 37.02
C SER A 2 42.15 -1.15 36.42
N ILE A 3 41.10 -1.26 37.23
CA ILE A 3 39.85 -2.00 37.05
C ILE A 3 39.08 -1.66 35.76
N LEU A 4 38.79 -2.68 34.96
CA LEU A 4 37.89 -2.65 33.81
C LEU A 4 36.43 -2.57 34.32
N LYS A 5 35.76 -1.42 34.12
CA LYS A 5 34.32 -1.29 34.36
C LYS A 5 33.58 -2.00 33.22
N ARG A 6 32.95 -3.14 33.52
CA ARG A 6 32.01 -3.81 32.63
C ARG A 6 30.64 -3.15 32.77
N ASP A 7 30.16 -2.53 31.70
CA ASP A 7 28.77 -2.08 31.61
C ASP A 7 27.85 -3.30 31.47
N LYS A 8 26.82 -3.36 32.31
CA LYS A 8 25.79 -4.41 32.29
C LYS A 8 24.83 -4.18 31.11
N PRO A 9 24.44 -5.21 30.35
CA PRO A 9 23.40 -5.05 29.34
C PRO A 9 22.05 -4.80 30.04
N LYS A 10 21.37 -3.72 29.66
CA LYS A 10 19.97 -3.48 30.04
C LYS A 10 19.11 -4.48 29.29
N THR A 11 18.66 -5.51 29.97
CA THR A 11 17.56 -6.37 29.51
C THR A 11 16.31 -5.50 29.39
N SER A 12 15.95 -5.11 28.17
CA SER A 12 14.61 -4.59 27.87
C SER A 12 13.64 -5.74 28.12
N GLY A 13 12.99 -5.73 29.28
CA GLY A 13 11.87 -6.61 29.54
C GLY A 13 10.80 -6.33 28.50
N GLN A 14 10.70 -7.18 27.48
CA GLN A 14 9.47 -7.31 26.71
C GLN A 14 8.42 -7.81 27.70
N ALA A 15 7.55 -6.91 28.16
CA ALA A 15 6.41 -7.25 28.96
C ALA A 15 5.50 -8.15 28.10
N ILE A 16 5.51 -9.44 28.40
CA ILE A 16 4.56 -10.42 27.87
C ILE A 16 3.25 -10.17 28.63
N GLY A 17 2.46 -9.21 28.17
CA GLY A 17 1.27 -8.79 28.90
C GLY A 17 0.35 -7.93 28.05
N SER A 18 -0.16 -8.44 26.92
CA SER A 18 -1.15 -7.69 26.13
C SER A 18 -2.07 -8.58 25.27
N GLY A 19 -2.46 -9.77 25.73
CA GLY A 19 -3.44 -10.57 24.99
C GLY A 19 -4.86 -9.99 25.09
N ALA A 20 -5.29 -9.62 26.31
CA ALA A 20 -6.67 -9.18 26.56
C ALA A 20 -6.95 -7.75 26.10
N ALA A 21 -6.04 -6.80 26.36
CA ALA A 21 -6.23 -5.40 25.96
C ALA A 21 -6.29 -5.20 24.43
N ALA A 22 -5.58 -6.05 23.68
CA ALA A 22 -5.65 -6.02 22.22
C ALA A 22 -6.98 -6.59 21.67
N ALA A 23 -7.59 -7.54 22.38
CA ALA A 23 -8.86 -8.15 21.98
C ALA A 23 -10.05 -7.19 22.18
N ASP A 24 -10.12 -6.46 23.31
CA ASP A 24 -11.15 -5.45 23.54
C ASP A 24 -11.05 -4.27 22.55
N ALA A 25 -9.84 -3.87 22.17
CA ALA A 25 -9.66 -2.77 21.24
C ALA A 25 -10.05 -3.13 19.78
N ALA A 26 -9.95 -4.41 19.41
CA ALA A 26 -10.40 -4.92 18.11
C ALA A 26 -11.94 -4.98 17.99
N VAL A 27 -12.67 -5.25 19.08
CA VAL A 27 -14.15 -5.28 19.07
C VAL A 27 -14.76 -3.88 19.06
N GLU A 28 -14.10 -2.89 19.68
CA GLU A 28 -14.57 -1.50 19.69
C GLU A 28 -14.28 -0.73 18.38
N GLY A 29 -13.60 -1.34 17.41
CA GLY A 29 -13.28 -0.69 16.12
C GLY A 29 -12.40 0.55 16.24
N ARG A 30 -11.70 0.73 17.36
CA ARG A 30 -10.82 1.90 17.55
C ARG A 30 -9.51 1.71 16.79
N PRO A 31 -9.06 2.72 16.01
CA PRO A 31 -7.77 2.67 15.33
C PRO A 31 -6.65 2.39 16.33
N GLN A 32 -5.86 1.35 16.05
CA GLN A 32 -4.67 1.01 16.82
C GLN A 32 -3.48 1.83 16.34
N MET A 33 -2.48 2.03 17.20
CA MET A 33 -1.22 2.68 16.81
C MET A 33 -0.54 1.98 15.62
N ALA A 34 -0.77 0.68 15.44
CA ALA A 34 -0.26 -0.10 14.31
C ALA A 34 -0.97 0.19 12.97
N ASP A 35 -2.13 0.85 12.97
CA ASP A 35 -2.88 1.21 11.76
C ASP A 35 -2.30 2.47 11.09
N HIS A 36 -1.50 3.27 11.82
CA HIS A 36 -0.85 4.47 11.31
C HIS A 36 0.46 4.19 10.54
N LYS A 37 0.63 3.01 9.94
CA LYS A 37 1.86 2.66 9.21
C LYS A 37 1.94 3.40 7.88
N SER A 38 2.53 4.59 7.91
CA SER A 38 2.76 5.45 6.74
C SER A 38 3.63 4.82 5.65
N GLU A 39 4.37 3.74 5.96
CA GLU A 39 5.23 3.04 5.00
C GLU A 39 4.59 1.78 4.40
N ALA A 40 3.33 1.47 4.71
CA ALA A 40 2.63 0.37 4.05
C ALA A 40 2.52 0.65 2.53
N PRO A 41 2.53 -0.36 1.64
CA PRO A 41 2.51 -0.15 0.19
C PRO A 41 1.40 0.78 -0.31
N HIS A 42 0.23 0.72 0.33
CA HIS A 42 -0.95 1.55 0.03
C HIS A 42 -0.97 2.92 0.73
N ALA A 43 -0.12 3.13 1.73
CA ALA A 43 -0.06 4.37 2.52
C ALA A 43 1.22 5.19 2.24
N ARG A 44 2.17 4.62 1.50
CA ARG A 44 3.45 5.23 1.22
C ARG A 44 3.28 6.53 0.43
N PRO A 45 3.96 7.62 0.81
CA PRO A 45 3.93 8.84 0.02
C PRO A 45 4.51 8.59 -1.37
N ALA A 46 3.87 9.16 -2.40
CA ALA A 46 4.38 9.11 -3.76
C ALA A 46 5.72 9.85 -3.86
N GLY A 47 6.65 9.34 -4.69
CA GLY A 47 7.96 9.94 -4.87
C GLY A 47 7.94 11.34 -5.49
N ARG A 48 6.85 11.67 -6.19
CA ARG A 48 6.55 13.01 -6.74
C ARG A 48 5.09 13.33 -6.44
N THR A 49 4.84 14.56 -6.00
CA THR A 49 3.50 15.15 -5.95
C THR A 49 3.08 15.58 -7.36
N LEU A 50 1.85 15.27 -7.74
CA LEU A 50 1.27 15.75 -9.00
C LEU A 50 1.00 17.26 -8.91
N ASP A 51 1.10 17.95 -10.05
CA ASP A 51 0.69 19.35 -10.14
C ASP A 51 -0.84 19.50 -10.01
N GLU A 52 -1.34 20.71 -9.68
CA GLU A 52 -2.77 20.95 -9.39
C GLU A 52 -3.74 20.50 -10.50
N ASN A 53 -3.29 20.49 -11.76
CA ASN A 53 -4.08 20.09 -12.93
C ASN A 53 -3.62 18.77 -13.54
N GLU A 54 -2.69 18.06 -12.90
CA GLU A 54 -2.15 16.80 -13.38
C GLU A 54 -2.90 15.64 -12.74
N LYS A 55 -3.47 14.77 -13.59
CA LYS A 55 -4.12 13.54 -13.13
C LYS A 55 -3.11 12.41 -13.05
N HIS A 56 -3.35 11.49 -12.12
CA HIS A 56 -2.61 10.23 -12.09
C HIS A 56 -2.89 9.41 -13.35
N ASP A 57 -1.84 8.85 -13.96
CA ASP A 57 -1.99 7.95 -15.10
C ASP A 57 -2.40 6.56 -14.59
N GLN A 58 -3.69 6.27 -14.67
CA GLN A 58 -4.30 5.02 -14.20
C GLN A 58 -3.78 3.79 -14.96
N LEU A 59 -3.29 3.99 -16.19
CA LEU A 59 -2.73 2.92 -17.01
C LEU A 59 -1.25 2.64 -16.74
N ALA A 60 -0.57 3.44 -15.91
CA ALA A 60 0.88 3.34 -15.76
C ALA A 60 1.35 2.00 -15.17
N GLU A 61 0.55 1.39 -14.29
CA GLU A 61 0.83 0.06 -13.77
C GLU A 61 0.49 -1.02 -14.82
N LYS A 62 -0.69 -0.95 -15.46
CA LYS A 62 -1.12 -1.94 -16.47
C LYS A 62 -0.22 -1.96 -17.72
N GLN A 63 0.35 -0.81 -18.10
CA GLN A 63 1.30 -0.71 -19.21
C GLN A 63 2.64 -1.43 -18.94
N LYS A 64 2.99 -1.74 -17.69
CA LYS A 64 4.23 -2.50 -17.39
C LYS A 64 4.12 -3.96 -17.79
N ASP A 65 2.89 -4.49 -17.74
CA ASP A 65 2.59 -5.89 -18.01
C ASP A 65 1.99 -6.12 -19.41
N ALA A 66 1.53 -5.06 -20.09
CA ALA A 66 0.96 -5.11 -21.44
C ALA A 66 2.00 -4.88 -22.55
N GLU A 67 1.74 -5.38 -23.76
CA GLU A 67 2.64 -5.18 -24.90
C GLU A 67 2.61 -3.74 -25.43
N ASP A 68 1.44 -3.11 -25.41
CA ASP A 68 1.26 -1.72 -25.79
C ASP A 68 0.19 -1.02 -24.93
N ARG A 69 0.07 0.30 -25.13
CA ARG A 69 -0.92 1.11 -24.39
C ARG A 69 -2.37 0.73 -24.73
N GLN A 70 -2.61 0.09 -25.86
CA GLN A 70 -3.95 -0.29 -26.28
C GLN A 70 -4.40 -1.57 -25.61
N GLU A 71 -3.52 -2.54 -25.44
CA GLU A 71 -3.78 -3.72 -24.62
C GLU A 71 -4.09 -3.33 -23.20
N ALA A 72 -3.30 -2.42 -22.60
CA ALA A 72 -3.57 -1.92 -21.25
C ALA A 72 -4.98 -1.29 -21.12
N LEU A 73 -5.44 -0.57 -22.15
CA LEU A 73 -6.78 -0.01 -22.24
C LEU A 73 -7.87 -1.07 -22.44
N LEU A 74 -7.60 -2.08 -23.26
CA LEU A 74 -8.52 -3.18 -23.51
C LEU A 74 -8.74 -3.99 -22.24
N ASP A 75 -7.66 -4.29 -21.51
CA ASP A 75 -7.71 -5.06 -20.27
C ASP A 75 -8.49 -4.31 -19.17
N GLU A 76 -8.24 -3.02 -19.01
CA GLU A 76 -9.01 -2.17 -18.07
C GLU A 76 -10.47 -2.10 -18.44
N GLY A 77 -10.78 -1.79 -19.70
CA GLY A 77 -12.16 -1.75 -20.15
C GLY A 77 -12.85 -3.10 -19.99
N LEU A 78 -12.15 -4.23 -20.18
CA LEU A 78 -12.71 -5.56 -20.04
C LEU A 78 -13.08 -5.86 -18.59
N GLU A 79 -12.17 -5.58 -17.64
CA GLU A 79 -12.41 -5.74 -16.21
C GLU A 79 -13.61 -4.92 -15.71
N GLU A 80 -13.76 -3.69 -16.20
CA GLU A 80 -14.84 -2.77 -15.81
C GLU A 80 -16.18 -3.06 -16.51
N SER A 81 -16.16 -3.71 -17.68
CA SER A 81 -17.36 -3.91 -18.50
C SER A 81 -18.18 -5.14 -18.14
N PHE A 82 -17.68 -6.04 -17.28
CA PHE A 82 -18.52 -7.13 -16.75
C PHE A 82 -19.64 -6.55 -15.88
N PRO A 83 -20.95 -6.78 -16.16
CA PRO A 83 -21.56 -7.93 -16.87
C PRO A 83 -22.08 -7.67 -18.32
N SER A 84 -21.85 -6.51 -18.91
CA SER A 84 -22.39 -6.16 -20.24
C SER A 84 -21.64 -6.92 -21.34
N SER A 85 -22.36 -7.67 -22.18
CA SER A 85 -21.80 -8.66 -23.12
C SER A 85 -21.13 -8.10 -24.37
N ASP A 86 -21.13 -6.79 -24.56
CA ASP A 86 -20.57 -6.20 -25.78
C ASP A 86 -19.04 -6.09 -25.67
N PRO A 87 -18.29 -6.52 -26.70
CA PRO A 87 -16.83 -6.46 -26.66
C PRO A 87 -16.36 -5.00 -26.57
N VAL A 88 -15.37 -4.77 -25.70
CA VAL A 88 -14.72 -3.46 -25.55
C VAL A 88 -13.98 -3.10 -26.84
N SER A 89 -14.17 -1.88 -27.33
CA SER A 89 -13.47 -1.37 -28.51
C SER A 89 -12.70 -0.09 -28.20
N VAL A 90 -11.37 -0.18 -28.25
CA VAL A 90 -10.46 0.96 -28.03
C VAL A 90 -10.08 1.58 -29.37
N LYS A 91 -10.16 2.91 -29.49
CA LYS A 91 -9.82 3.62 -30.73
C LYS A 91 -8.31 3.77 -30.87
N ARG A 92 -7.77 3.30 -32.00
CA ARG A 92 -6.42 3.65 -32.48
C ARG A 92 -6.45 5.05 -33.07
N ILE A 93 -5.83 6.01 -32.39
CA ILE A 93 -5.61 7.36 -32.91
C ILE A 93 -4.12 7.47 -33.20
N THR A 94 -3.75 7.44 -34.49
CA THR A 94 -2.37 7.64 -34.99
C THR A 94 -2.14 9.09 -35.37
#